data_AF-A0A533SIG5-F1
#
_entry.id   AF-A0A533SIG5-F1
#
_cell.length_a   1.000
_cell.length_b   1.000
_cell.length_c   1.000
_cell.angle_alpha   90.00
_cell.angle_beta   90.00
_cell.angle_gamma   90.00
#
_symmetry.space_group_name_H-M   'P 1'
#
loop_
_entity.id
_entity.type
_entity.pdbx_description
1 polymer ?
#
loop_
_entity_poly.entity_id
_entity_poly.type
_entity_poly.pdbx_seq_one_letter_code
_entity_poly.pdbx_strand_id
1 'polypeptide(L)'
;MPSASNMNWDFKREDEAELVRLAAGGDFEAFGKLVTATEARVFSHLLRMTQNSADAQELLQETYLSAFKNLRSFKGNSSFYTWVYRIATNHALMHYRRQKPETSVEELPLPTHEELKNRRISDWDLNPEEAAKSAEIKAMLGEAIARLPEGYRAVVVLRDIEGLSTAETAEILGINEGAVKTKLHRARIFLREILSRSFGPQEFSNPQGS
;
A
#
# COMPACT_ATOMS: atom_id res chain seq x y z
N MET A 1 2.35 0.51 -20.97
CA MET A 1 1.45 0.57 -19.80
C MET A 1 0.51 -0.64 -19.86
N PRO A 2 0.66 -1.68 -19.03
CA PRO A 2 -0.35 -2.73 -18.99
C PRO A 2 -1.56 -2.22 -18.20
N SER A 3 -2.72 -2.28 -18.85
CA SER A 3 -4.04 -2.10 -18.25
C SER A 3 -4.26 -3.09 -17.10
N ALA A 4 -5.12 -2.73 -16.14
CA ALA A 4 -5.50 -3.52 -14.95
C ALA A 4 -6.06 -4.94 -15.26
N SER A 5 -6.18 -5.31 -16.54
CA SER A 5 -6.61 -6.62 -17.02
C SER A 5 -5.52 -7.71 -17.02
N ASN A 6 -4.24 -7.40 -16.76
CA ASN A 6 -3.13 -8.35 -16.99
C ASN A 6 -2.29 -8.74 -15.76
N MET A 7 -2.74 -8.47 -14.54
CA MET A 7 -2.00 -8.95 -13.37
C MET A 7 -2.44 -10.40 -13.13
N ASN A 8 -1.58 -11.40 -13.30
CA ASN A 8 -1.97 -12.80 -13.15
C ASN A 8 -2.19 -13.10 -11.66
N TRP A 9 -3.42 -12.98 -11.16
CA TRP A 9 -3.83 -13.40 -9.80
C TRP A 9 -4.22 -14.87 -9.90
N ASP A 10 -3.88 -15.72 -8.91
CA ASP A 10 -3.98 -17.20 -8.97
C ASP A 10 -5.38 -17.81 -9.23
N PHE A 11 -6.37 -17.00 -9.61
CA PHE A 11 -7.64 -17.44 -10.19
C PHE A 11 -7.78 -16.89 -11.61
N LYS A 12 -8.25 -17.73 -12.55
CA LYS A 12 -8.92 -17.15 -13.72
C LYS A 12 -10.10 -16.33 -13.20
N ARG A 13 -10.36 -15.17 -13.80
CA ARG A 13 -11.45 -14.26 -13.37
C ARG A 13 -12.82 -14.94 -13.27
N GLU A 14 -13.05 -15.96 -14.10
CA GLU A 14 -14.23 -16.81 -14.11
C GLU A 14 -14.32 -17.71 -12.86
N ASP A 15 -13.19 -18.22 -12.36
CA ASP A 15 -13.10 -19.02 -11.14
C ASP A 15 -13.32 -18.17 -9.88
N GLU A 16 -12.79 -16.93 -9.86
CA GLU A 16 -13.00 -15.99 -8.74
C GLU A 16 -14.49 -15.62 -8.61
N ALA A 17 -15.15 -15.30 -9.71
CA ALA A 17 -16.57 -14.90 -9.70
C ALA A 17 -17.48 -16.02 -9.18
N GLU A 18 -17.22 -17.28 -9.56
CA GLU A 18 -18.00 -18.42 -9.08
C GLU A 18 -17.75 -18.70 -7.60
N LEU A 19 -16.49 -18.64 -7.15
CA LEU A 19 -16.15 -18.79 -5.73
C LEU A 19 -16.84 -17.71 -4.87
N VAL A 20 -16.86 -16.46 -5.34
CA VAL A 20 -17.57 -15.36 -4.68
C VAL A 20 -19.06 -15.64 -4.60
N ARG A 21 -19.68 -16.12 -5.70
CA ARG A 21 -21.11 -16.45 -5.75
C ARG A 21 -21.48 -17.54 -4.75
N LEU A 22 -20.70 -18.64 -4.72
CA LEU A 22 -20.89 -19.74 -3.78
C LEU A 22 -20.71 -19.28 -2.32
N ALA A 23 -19.64 -18.56 -2.04
CA ALA A 23 -19.34 -18.03 -0.72
C ALA A 23 -20.43 -17.05 -0.22
N ALA A 24 -20.96 -16.18 -1.08
CA ALA A 24 -22.09 -15.31 -0.74
C ALA A 24 -23.36 -16.11 -0.41
N GLY A 25 -23.53 -17.28 -1.03
CA GLY A 25 -24.57 -18.27 -0.73
C GLY A 25 -24.40 -19.00 0.60
N GLY A 26 -23.26 -18.83 1.29
CA GLY A 26 -22.96 -19.48 2.57
C GLY A 26 -22.00 -20.67 2.46
N ASP A 27 -21.38 -20.89 1.31
CA ASP A 27 -20.35 -21.92 1.15
C ASP A 27 -19.03 -21.50 1.82
N PHE A 28 -18.76 -22.08 2.99
CA PHE A 28 -17.55 -21.81 3.76
C PHE A 28 -16.28 -22.33 3.08
N GLU A 29 -16.35 -23.39 2.28
CA GLU A 29 -15.20 -23.93 1.57
C GLU A 29 -14.80 -22.99 0.41
N ALA A 30 -15.79 -22.48 -0.32
CA ALA A 30 -15.56 -21.48 -1.36
C ALA A 30 -14.95 -20.19 -0.76
N PHE A 31 -15.43 -19.74 0.40
CA PHE A 31 -14.83 -18.61 1.10
C PHE A 31 -13.39 -18.92 1.54
N GLY A 32 -13.13 -20.11 2.08
CA GLY A 32 -11.80 -20.55 2.47
C GLY A 32 -10.78 -20.48 1.32
N LYS A 33 -11.18 -20.89 0.11
CA LYS A 33 -10.34 -20.77 -1.10
C LYS A 33 -9.99 -19.32 -1.43
N LEU A 34 -10.97 -18.41 -1.33
CA LEU A 34 -10.74 -16.97 -1.52
C LEU A 34 -9.77 -16.39 -0.46
N VAL A 35 -9.90 -16.84 0.80
CA VAL A 35 -9.00 -16.43 1.89
C VAL A 35 -7.58 -16.91 1.61
N THR A 36 -7.36 -18.21 1.40
CA THR A 36 -6.03 -18.80 1.18
C THR A 36 -5.29 -18.14 0.01
N ALA A 37 -6.00 -17.80 -1.07
CA ALA A 37 -5.41 -17.13 -2.21
C ALA A 37 -4.99 -15.66 -1.96
N THR A 38 -5.52 -15.02 -0.91
CA THR A 38 -5.32 -13.59 -0.68
C THR A 38 -4.61 -13.27 0.65
N GLU A 39 -4.63 -14.18 1.63
CA GLU A 39 -4.24 -13.90 3.01
C GLU A 39 -2.79 -13.45 3.18
N ALA A 40 -1.84 -14.07 2.48
CA ALA A 40 -0.43 -13.73 2.61
C ALA A 40 -0.14 -12.29 2.15
N ARG A 41 -0.85 -11.84 1.11
CA ARG A 41 -0.72 -10.49 0.56
C ARG A 41 -1.39 -9.46 1.45
N VAL A 42 -2.61 -9.76 1.90
CA VAL A 42 -3.34 -8.88 2.84
C VAL A 42 -2.57 -8.74 4.15
N PHE A 43 -2.01 -9.83 4.68
CA PHE A 43 -1.14 -9.79 5.85
C PHE A 43 0.11 -8.93 5.62
N SER A 44 0.78 -9.10 4.47
CA SER A 44 1.96 -8.29 4.12
C SER A 44 1.65 -6.80 4.05
N HIS A 45 0.47 -6.44 3.54
CA HIS A 45 -0.02 -5.05 3.54
C HIS A 45 -0.33 -4.54 4.93
N LEU A 46 -1.08 -5.31 5.72
CA LEU A 46 -1.38 -4.94 7.10
C LEU A 46 -0.09 -4.78 7.92
N LEU A 47 0.91 -5.64 7.72
CA LEU A 47 2.22 -5.52 8.36
C LEU A 47 2.95 -4.23 7.96
N ARG A 48 2.95 -3.87 6.66
CA ARG A 48 3.49 -2.58 6.21
C ARG A 48 2.73 -1.40 6.80
N MET A 49 1.42 -1.55 6.97
CA MET A 49 0.60 -0.51 7.55
C MET A 49 0.89 -0.37 9.04
N THR A 50 0.79 -1.45 9.84
CA THR A 50 0.86 -1.47 11.31
C THR A 50 2.28 -1.39 11.87
N GLN A 51 3.28 -1.90 11.15
CA GLN A 51 4.64 -2.12 11.64
C GLN A 51 4.70 -3.04 12.88
N ASN A 52 3.66 -3.83 13.13
CA ASN A 52 3.56 -4.77 14.23
C ASN A 52 2.85 -6.04 13.74
N SER A 53 3.52 -7.19 13.89
CA SER A 53 3.01 -8.49 13.44
C SER A 53 1.75 -8.94 14.19
N ALA A 54 1.67 -8.69 15.50
CA ALA A 54 0.51 -9.05 16.30
C ALA A 54 -0.72 -8.25 15.85
N ASP A 55 -0.58 -6.93 15.72
CA ASP A 55 -1.63 -6.04 15.20
C ASP A 55 -2.03 -6.43 13.77
N ALA A 56 -1.06 -6.76 12.92
CA ALA A 56 -1.33 -7.19 11.54
C ALA A 56 -2.16 -8.48 11.51
N GLN A 57 -1.83 -9.44 12.38
CA GLN A 57 -2.56 -10.71 12.48
C GLN A 57 -3.98 -10.51 13.03
N GLU A 58 -4.17 -9.64 14.01
CA GLU A 58 -5.49 -9.27 14.53
C GLU A 58 -6.34 -8.62 13.44
N LEU A 59 -5.82 -7.58 12.78
CA LEU A 59 -6.53 -6.89 11.70
C LEU A 59 -6.82 -7.79 10.50
N LEU A 60 -5.97 -8.79 10.22
CA LEU A 60 -6.21 -9.78 9.16
C LEU A 60 -7.47 -10.59 9.48
N GLN A 61 -7.59 -11.06 10.71
CA GLN A 61 -8.76 -11.81 11.16
C GLN A 61 -10.02 -10.94 11.13
N GLU A 62 -9.95 -9.71 11.64
CA GLU A 62 -11.06 -8.77 11.57
C GLU A 62 -11.48 -8.51 10.12
N THR A 63 -10.49 -8.34 9.22
CA THR A 63 -10.73 -8.10 7.80
C THR A 63 -11.54 -9.22 7.17
N TYR A 64 -11.11 -10.48 7.34
CA TYR A 64 -11.83 -11.61 6.74
C TYR A 64 -13.16 -11.88 7.43
N LEU A 65 -13.29 -11.62 8.72
CA LEU A 65 -14.59 -11.68 9.41
C LEU A 65 -15.57 -10.64 8.85
N SER A 66 -15.10 -9.41 8.66
CA SER A 66 -15.88 -8.34 8.01
C SER A 66 -16.19 -8.68 6.56
N ALA A 67 -15.24 -9.22 5.81
CA ALA A 67 -15.44 -9.65 4.43
C ALA A 67 -16.53 -10.73 4.36
N PHE A 68 -16.46 -11.77 5.19
CA PHE A 68 -17.47 -12.82 5.24
C PHE A 68 -18.87 -12.25 5.54
N LYS A 69 -18.99 -11.39 6.55
CA LYS A 69 -20.28 -10.76 6.94
C LYS A 69 -20.86 -9.90 5.82
N ASN A 70 -20.03 -9.22 5.04
CA ASN A 70 -20.46 -8.27 4.01
C ASN A 70 -20.45 -8.84 2.60
N LEU A 71 -20.05 -10.10 2.40
CA LEU A 71 -19.83 -10.68 1.08
C LEU A 71 -21.09 -10.65 0.20
N ARG A 72 -22.28 -10.81 0.80
CA ARG A 72 -23.57 -10.70 0.09
C ARG A 72 -23.83 -9.32 -0.51
N SER A 73 -23.21 -8.27 0.02
CA SER A 73 -23.32 -6.90 -0.49
C SER A 73 -22.28 -6.57 -1.56
N PHE A 74 -21.33 -7.47 -1.81
CA PHE A 74 -20.30 -7.27 -2.81
C PHE A 74 -20.90 -7.32 -4.22
N LYS A 75 -20.72 -6.24 -4.98
CA LYS A 75 -21.37 -6.05 -6.29
C LYS A 75 -20.57 -6.60 -7.48
N GLY A 76 -19.34 -7.10 -7.25
CA GLY A 76 -18.48 -7.59 -8.34
C GLY A 76 -17.93 -6.50 -9.28
N ASN A 77 -18.01 -5.23 -8.88
CA ASN A 77 -17.49 -4.10 -9.68
C ASN A 77 -15.94 -4.01 -9.64
N SER A 78 -15.30 -4.77 -8.76
CA SER A 78 -13.86 -4.95 -8.63
C SER A 78 -13.56 -6.45 -8.40
N SER A 79 -12.29 -6.85 -8.34
CA SER A 79 -11.95 -8.20 -7.86
C SER A 79 -12.24 -8.33 -6.36
N PHE A 80 -12.40 -9.57 -5.89
CA PHE A 80 -12.56 -9.83 -4.46
C PHE A 80 -11.31 -9.35 -3.69
N TYR A 81 -10.12 -9.56 -4.27
CA TYR A 81 -8.87 -9.05 -3.70
C TYR A 81 -8.92 -7.55 -3.43
N THR A 82 -9.27 -6.73 -4.42
CA THR A 82 -9.33 -5.26 -4.26
C THR A 82 -10.35 -4.86 -3.20
N TRP A 83 -11.49 -5.56 -3.15
CA TRP A 83 -12.52 -5.32 -2.14
C TRP A 83 -12.05 -5.64 -0.72
N VAL A 84 -11.40 -6.79 -0.51
CA VAL A 84 -10.81 -7.17 0.78
C VAL A 84 -9.69 -6.20 1.18
N TYR A 85 -8.87 -5.75 0.24
CA TYR A 85 -7.83 -4.76 0.49
C TYR A 85 -8.38 -3.43 1.02
N ARG A 86 -9.55 -3.01 0.50
CA ARG A 86 -10.24 -1.82 1.02
C ARG A 86 -10.67 -2.02 2.47
N ILE A 87 -11.24 -3.17 2.80
CA ILE A 87 -11.63 -3.50 4.18
C ILE A 87 -10.40 -3.48 5.10
N ALA A 88 -9.32 -4.15 4.69
CA ALA A 88 -8.08 -4.23 5.45
C ALA A 88 -7.47 -2.85 5.73
N THR A 89 -7.42 -2.01 4.70
CA THR A 89 -6.88 -0.65 4.82
C THR A 89 -7.71 0.18 5.79
N ASN A 90 -9.04 0.08 5.71
CA ASN A 90 -9.93 0.79 6.64
C ASN A 90 -9.74 0.34 8.08
N HIS A 91 -9.64 -0.97 8.32
CA HIS A 91 -9.34 -1.50 9.66
C HIS A 91 -8.00 -0.97 10.19
N ALA A 92 -6.93 -1.00 9.38
CA ALA A 92 -5.63 -0.46 9.77
C ALA A 92 -5.66 1.04 10.10
N LEU A 93 -6.36 1.84 9.30
CA LEU A 93 -6.52 3.27 9.58
C LEU A 93 -7.33 3.53 10.85
N MET A 94 -8.40 2.76 11.09
CA MET A 94 -9.18 2.88 12.34
C MET A 94 -8.37 2.46 13.57
N HIS A 95 -7.57 1.39 13.46
CA HIS A 95 -6.68 0.93 14.52
C HIS A 95 -5.73 2.03 14.98
N TYR A 96 -5.10 2.74 14.03
CA TYR A 96 -4.23 3.85 14.35
C TYR A 96 -4.94 5.05 14.98
N ARG A 97 -6.12 5.43 14.47
CA ARG A 97 -6.93 6.51 15.06
C ARG A 97 -7.31 6.23 16.51
N ARG A 98 -7.52 4.96 16.89
CA ARG A 98 -7.82 4.56 18.26
C ARG A 98 -6.59 4.63 19.17
N GLN A 99 -5.41 4.30 18.65
CA GLN A 99 -4.16 4.36 19.41
C GLN A 99 -3.62 5.79 19.60
N LYS A 100 -3.99 6.73 18.71
CA LYS A 100 -3.65 8.15 18.81
C LYS A 100 -4.92 8.99 18.64
N PRO A 101 -5.64 9.30 19.73
CA PRO A 101 -6.79 10.19 19.68
C PRO A 101 -6.31 11.57 19.22
N GLU A 102 -6.83 12.02 18.08
CA GLU A 102 -6.72 13.38 17.52
C GLU A 102 -5.33 14.03 17.57
N THR A 103 -4.56 13.79 16.51
CA THR A 103 -4.03 14.95 15.79
C THR A 103 -4.79 14.95 14.47
N SER A 104 -5.49 16.05 14.18
CA SER A 104 -6.04 16.31 12.86
C SER A 104 -5.01 15.94 11.80
N VAL A 105 -5.46 15.54 10.62
CA VAL A 105 -4.63 15.24 9.43
C VAL A 105 -3.83 16.48 8.94
N GLU A 106 -3.75 17.52 9.78
CA GLU A 106 -3.04 18.75 9.61
C GLU A 106 -1.65 18.63 10.26
N GLU A 107 -0.65 18.58 9.38
CA GLU A 107 0.69 19.13 9.60
C GLU A 107 1.58 18.48 10.69
N LEU A 108 2.09 17.29 10.40
CA LEU A 108 3.51 17.01 10.66
C LEU A 108 4.34 17.50 9.46
N PRO A 109 5.59 17.99 9.66
CA PRO A 109 6.28 18.89 8.74
C PRO A 109 6.90 18.10 7.57
N LEU A 110 6.06 17.55 6.71
CA LEU A 110 6.48 17.25 5.35
C LEU A 110 6.48 18.56 4.56
N PRO A 111 7.53 18.83 3.76
CA PRO A 111 7.65 20.10 3.07
C PRO A 111 6.40 20.41 2.24
N THR A 112 5.91 21.64 2.43
CA THR A 112 4.76 22.21 1.72
C THR A 112 5.07 22.33 0.22
N HIS A 113 4.02 22.47 -0.59
CA HIS A 113 4.20 22.56 -2.05
C HIS A 113 5.12 23.71 -2.48
N GLU A 114 5.13 24.82 -1.74
CA GLU A 114 6.02 25.96 -2.00
C GLU A 114 7.47 25.70 -1.53
N GLU A 115 7.66 25.01 -0.40
CA GLU A 115 9.00 24.54 0.01
C GLU A 115 9.58 23.52 -0.97
N LEU A 116 8.72 22.72 -1.61
CA LEU A 116 9.11 21.75 -2.63
C LEU A 116 9.56 22.38 -3.94
N LYS A 117 8.93 23.49 -4.37
CA LYS A 117 9.35 24.23 -5.59
C LYS A 117 10.75 24.86 -5.45
N ASN A 118 11.14 25.21 -4.23
CA ASN A 118 12.42 25.89 -3.95
C ASN A 118 13.57 24.93 -3.64
N ARG A 119 13.31 23.63 -3.43
CA ARG A 119 14.35 22.62 -3.23
C ARG A 119 14.84 22.13 -4.60
N ARG A 120 16.09 22.45 -4.97
CA ARG A 120 16.83 21.71 -6.03
C ARG A 120 17.11 20.30 -5.51
N ILE A 121 16.15 19.41 -5.69
CA ILE A 121 16.31 18.00 -5.41
C ILE A 121 17.06 17.41 -6.61
N SER A 122 18.31 16.98 -6.42
CA SER A 122 19.09 16.33 -7.47
C SER A 122 18.33 15.14 -8.05
N ASP A 123 18.35 15.05 -9.39
CA ASP A 123 17.80 13.92 -10.14
C ASP A 123 18.62 12.67 -9.83
N TRP A 124 18.15 11.90 -8.85
CA TRP A 124 18.58 10.52 -8.68
C TRP A 124 17.77 9.67 -9.66
N ASP A 125 18.40 9.31 -10.77
CA ASP A 125 17.95 8.21 -11.61
C ASP A 125 18.28 6.91 -10.87
N LEU A 126 17.36 6.47 -10.01
CA LEU A 126 17.34 5.10 -9.52
C LEU A 126 17.08 4.20 -10.72
N ASN A 127 18.10 3.49 -11.21
CA ASN A 127 17.90 2.40 -12.14
C ASN A 127 16.99 1.35 -11.45
N PRO A 128 15.73 1.17 -11.89
CA PRO A 128 14.79 0.29 -11.20
C PRO A 128 15.28 -1.17 -11.15
N GLU A 129 16.18 -1.55 -12.06
CA GLU A 129 16.73 -2.90 -12.18
C GLU A 129 17.77 -3.23 -11.09
N GLU A 130 18.51 -2.24 -10.58
CA GLU A 130 19.50 -2.41 -9.51
C GLU A 130 18.83 -2.36 -8.11
N ALA A 131 17.84 -1.48 -7.94
CA ALA A 131 17.05 -1.39 -6.72
C ALA A 131 16.25 -2.68 -6.41
N ALA A 132 15.87 -3.42 -7.45
CA ALA A 132 15.15 -4.69 -7.31
C ALA A 132 16.03 -5.84 -6.75
N LYS A 133 17.36 -5.77 -6.93
CA LYS A 133 18.32 -6.85 -6.60
C LYS A 133 18.85 -6.81 -5.16
N SER A 134 18.83 -5.67 -4.46
CA SER A 134 19.39 -5.58 -3.11
C SER A 134 18.31 -5.71 -2.02
N ALA A 135 18.41 -6.75 -1.19
CA ALA A 135 17.57 -6.94 0.00
C ALA A 135 17.73 -5.77 1.00
N GLU A 136 18.91 -5.16 1.02
CA GLU A 136 19.24 -4.00 1.85
C GLU A 136 18.46 -2.75 1.40
N ILE A 137 18.40 -2.49 0.09
CA ILE A 137 17.58 -1.37 -0.45
C ILE A 137 16.10 -1.57 -0.12
N LYS A 138 15.60 -2.81 -0.20
CA LYS A 138 14.21 -3.12 0.18
C LYS A 138 13.95 -2.92 1.67
N ALA A 139 14.89 -3.31 2.53
CA ALA A 139 14.80 -3.09 3.98
C ALA A 139 14.80 -1.60 4.30
N MET A 140 15.72 -0.82 3.73
CA MET A 140 15.81 0.62 3.89
C MET A 140 14.54 1.34 3.40
N LEU A 141 14.00 0.92 2.24
CA LEU A 141 12.74 1.46 1.74
C LEU A 141 11.58 1.14 2.68
N GLY A 142 11.53 -0.08 3.22
CA GLY A 142 10.55 -0.48 4.23
C GLY A 142 10.61 0.39 5.48
N GLU A 143 11.81 0.64 6.01
CA GLU A 143 12.03 1.53 7.16
C GLU A 143 11.65 2.98 6.85
N ALA A 144 12.01 3.49 5.67
CA ALA A 144 11.65 4.85 5.25
C ALA A 144 10.13 5.04 5.17
N ILE A 145 9.41 4.03 4.64
CA ILE A 145 7.94 4.02 4.59
C ILE A 145 7.34 3.92 6.00
N ALA A 146 7.95 3.16 6.90
CA ALA A 146 7.53 3.07 8.30
C ALA A 146 7.61 4.43 9.03
N ARG A 147 8.53 5.31 8.61
CA ARG A 147 8.67 6.66 9.19
C ARG A 147 7.64 7.67 8.66
N LEU A 148 6.92 7.37 7.57
CA LEU A 148 5.88 8.25 7.06
C LEU A 148 4.71 8.35 8.06
N PRO A 149 4.07 9.52 8.20
CA PRO A 149 2.80 9.63 8.88
C PRO A 149 1.74 8.78 8.15
N GLU A 150 0.77 8.25 8.90
CA GLU A 150 -0.19 7.24 8.44
C GLU A 150 -0.86 7.54 7.09
N GLY A 151 -1.34 8.78 6.88
CA GLY A 151 -2.04 9.15 5.66
C GLY A 151 -1.12 9.24 4.44
N TYR A 152 0.17 9.54 4.64
CA TYR A 152 1.17 9.51 3.57
C TYR A 152 1.63 8.08 3.29
N ARG A 153 1.83 7.28 4.34
CA ARG A 153 2.14 5.85 4.24
C ARG A 153 1.07 5.11 3.46
N ALA A 154 -0.20 5.33 3.81
CA ALA A 154 -1.34 4.69 3.15
C ALA A 154 -1.36 5.00 1.65
N VAL A 155 -1.15 6.26 1.26
CA VAL A 155 -1.13 6.66 -0.15
C VAL A 155 0.05 6.02 -0.90
N VAL A 156 1.25 5.95 -0.31
CA VAL A 156 2.42 5.29 -0.93
C VAL A 156 2.18 3.79 -1.08
N VAL A 157 1.71 3.12 -0.03
CA VAL A 157 1.45 1.69 -0.07
C VAL A 157 0.41 1.36 -1.15
N LEU A 158 -0.74 2.05 -1.16
CA LEU A 158 -1.79 1.78 -2.14
C LEU A 158 -1.38 2.10 -3.59
N ARG A 159 -0.64 3.19 -3.83
CA ARG A 159 -0.29 3.63 -5.19
C ARG A 159 0.99 3.01 -5.74
N ASP A 160 2.05 2.97 -4.94
CA ASP A 160 3.40 2.65 -5.42
C ASP A 160 3.76 1.19 -5.17
N ILE A 161 3.21 0.55 -4.13
CA ILE A 161 3.46 -0.86 -3.82
C ILE A 161 2.38 -1.75 -4.42
N GLU A 162 1.11 -1.39 -4.20
CA GLU A 162 -0.03 -2.21 -4.63
C GLU A 162 -0.51 -1.90 -6.05
N GLY A 163 -0.10 -0.74 -6.60
CA GLY A 163 -0.44 -0.34 -7.97
C GLY A 163 -1.89 0.08 -8.19
N LEU A 164 -2.67 0.33 -7.14
CA LEU A 164 -4.07 0.79 -7.27
C LEU A 164 -4.12 2.15 -7.95
N SER A 165 -5.20 2.47 -8.66
CA SER A 165 -5.39 3.76 -9.30
C SER A 165 -5.57 4.90 -8.29
N THR A 166 -5.43 6.16 -8.74
CA THR A 166 -5.71 7.34 -7.90
C THR A 166 -7.17 7.35 -7.44
N ALA A 167 -8.10 6.96 -8.32
CA ALA A 167 -9.53 6.90 -8.01
C ALA A 167 -9.84 5.83 -6.96
N GLU A 168 -9.31 4.61 -7.11
CA GLU A 168 -9.47 3.55 -6.11
C GLU A 168 -8.86 3.95 -4.76
N THR A 169 -7.68 4.56 -4.78
CA THR A 169 -7.02 5.07 -3.56
C THR A 169 -7.86 6.14 -2.87
N ALA A 170 -8.42 7.07 -3.65
CA ALA A 170 -9.31 8.13 -3.15
C ALA A 170 -10.57 7.53 -2.49
N GLU A 171 -11.18 6.54 -3.14
CA GLU A 171 -12.35 5.83 -2.61
C GLU A 171 -12.01 5.08 -1.32
N ILE A 172 -10.89 4.34 -1.28
CA ILE A 172 -10.45 3.59 -0.09
C ILE A 172 -10.19 4.55 1.07
N LEU A 173 -9.51 5.67 0.82
CA LEU A 173 -9.12 6.61 1.87
C LEU A 173 -10.20 7.63 2.25
N GLY A 174 -11.32 7.69 1.51
CA GLY A 174 -12.38 8.68 1.73
C GLY A 174 -11.94 10.12 1.50
N ILE A 175 -11.00 10.35 0.58
CA ILE A 175 -10.47 11.68 0.21
C ILE A 175 -10.61 11.92 -1.30
N ASN A 176 -10.47 13.16 -1.76
CA ASN A 176 -10.49 13.45 -3.19
C ASN A 176 -9.18 13.07 -3.90
N GLU A 177 -9.22 12.82 -5.21
CA GLU A 177 -8.05 12.45 -6.00
C GLU A 177 -6.92 13.49 -5.97
N GLY A 178 -7.26 14.78 -5.87
CA GLY A 178 -6.27 15.86 -5.73
C GLY A 178 -5.46 15.75 -4.44
N ALA A 179 -6.12 15.36 -3.35
CA ALA A 179 -5.48 15.09 -2.06
C ALA A 179 -4.59 13.85 -2.13
N VAL A 180 -5.01 12.79 -2.84
CA VAL A 180 -4.17 11.61 -3.11
C VAL A 180 -2.90 12.01 -3.85
N LYS A 181 -3.02 12.76 -4.96
CA LYS A 181 -1.86 13.20 -5.76
C LYS A 181 -0.89 14.06 -4.94
N THR A 182 -1.42 15.01 -4.17
CA THR A 182 -0.62 15.88 -3.30
C THR A 182 0.10 15.08 -2.21
N LYS A 183 -0.60 14.19 -1.51
CA LYS A 183 -0.01 13.35 -0.47
C LYS A 183 1.06 12.43 -1.05
N LEU A 184 0.80 11.79 -2.19
CA LEU A 184 1.74 10.89 -2.85
C LEU A 184 3.04 11.63 -3.21
N HIS A 185 2.91 12.82 -3.80
CA HIS A 185 4.08 13.62 -4.18
C HIS A 185 4.93 14.00 -2.97
N ARG A 186 4.31 14.51 -1.90
CA ARG A 186 5.02 14.85 -0.64
C ARG A 186 5.68 13.64 0.00
N ALA A 187 4.99 12.50 0.04
CA ALA A 187 5.53 11.27 0.59
C ALA A 187 6.76 10.79 -0.18
N ARG A 188 6.73 10.80 -1.52
CA ARG A 188 7.86 10.42 -2.36
C ARG A 188 9.09 11.31 -2.15
N ILE A 189 8.89 12.60 -1.92
CA ILE A 189 10.00 13.53 -1.64
C ILE A 189 10.63 13.23 -0.29
N PHE A 190 9.81 13.02 0.74
CA PHE A 190 10.30 12.62 2.04
C PHE A 190 11.08 11.30 2.00
N LEU A 191 10.56 10.30 1.28
CA LEU A 191 11.26 9.03 1.07
C LEU A 191 12.59 9.26 0.37
N ARG A 192 12.62 10.09 -0.68
CA ARG A 192 13.87 10.43 -1.39
C ARG A 192 14.88 11.11 -0.48
N GLU A 193 14.44 11.99 0.44
CA GLU A 193 15.33 12.65 1.41
C GLU A 193 15.89 11.70 2.46
N ILE A 194 15.09 10.74 2.95
CA ILE A 194 15.59 9.71 3.87
C ILE A 194 16.61 8.82 3.17
N LEU A 195 16.27 8.39 1.95
CA LEU A 195 17.13 7.51 1.17
C LEU A 195 18.42 8.24 0.79
N SER A 196 18.38 9.48 0.30
CA SER A 196 19.59 10.23 -0.08
C SER A 196 20.53 10.56 1.08
N ARG A 197 20.02 10.64 2.32
CA ARG A 197 20.87 10.77 3.51
C ARG A 197 21.51 9.44 3.94
N SER A 198 20.84 8.34 3.65
CA SER A 198 21.33 6.99 3.95
C SER A 198 22.32 6.51 2.88
N PHE A 199 22.17 7.01 1.65
CA PHE A 199 23.13 6.88 0.54
C PHE A 199 23.99 8.16 0.44
N GLY A 200 24.96 8.36 1.33
CA GLY A 200 25.90 9.47 1.20
C GLY A 200 26.68 9.46 -0.13
N PRO A 201 27.33 10.56 -0.57
CA PRO A 201 28.00 10.68 -1.88
C PRO A 201 29.26 9.80 -2.11
N GLN A 202 29.45 8.72 -1.36
CA GLN A 202 30.65 7.89 -1.44
C GLN A 202 30.24 6.41 -1.40
N GLU A 203 30.01 5.81 -2.58
CA GLU A 203 30.40 4.43 -2.88
C GLU A 203 30.17 4.00 -4.34
N PHE A 204 30.15 4.94 -5.30
CA PHE A 204 30.31 4.60 -6.71
C PHE A 204 31.43 5.43 -7.33
N SER A 205 32.61 5.37 -6.70
CA SER A 205 33.86 5.67 -7.41
C SER A 205 34.08 4.55 -8.42
N ASN A 206 33.70 4.83 -9.66
CA ASN A 206 34.17 4.20 -10.88
C ASN A 206 35.54 3.50 -10.69
N PRO A 207 35.70 2.18 -10.92
CA PRO A 207 37.01 1.68 -11.25
C PRO A 207 37.32 2.21 -12.66
N GLN A 208 38.16 3.24 -12.67
CA GLN A 208 38.81 3.80 -13.85
C GLN A 208 39.36 2.69 -14.76
N GLY A 209 39.35 3.00 -16.04
CA GLY A 209 39.85 2.12 -17.08
C GLY A 209 41.30 1.68 -16.89
N SER A 210 41.59 0.57 -17.55
CA SER A 210 42.88 0.22 -18.15
C SER A 210 42.60 -0.75 -19.29
#